data_AF-A0A2P6V046-F1
#
_entry.id   AF-A0A2P6V046-F1
#
_cell.length_a   1.000
_cell.length_b   1.000
_cell.length_c   1.000
_cell.angle_alpha   90.00
_cell.angle_beta   90.00
_cell.angle_gamma   90.00
#
_symmetry.space_group_name_H-M   'P 1'
#
loop_
_entity.id
_entity.type
_entity.pdbx_description
1 polymer ?
#
loop_
_entity_poly.entity_id
_entity_poly.type
_entity_poly.pdbx_seq_one_letter_code
_entity_poly.pdbx_strand_id
1 'polypeptide(L)'
;MSKAVGGVVALFSAAVIGFAITIIVLVAEELWPGSGYYDACFTDYSVEPPITTCGTYYSSGICLMTNNSVNICRYSYSAAGIGIFAAAVTLCAMCMPAAVSVVMSLFQAVWWLGYAITVTVYNDNVSNMEFTLDTPKGPLTRAFGLPGGHWRNIVIALAWTAFAVCALCVPLSFKAGNEDSEADAPREHEEEVKYKMPDAPAGSIGMPPPAAAVV
;
A
#
# COMPACT_ATOMS: atom_id res chain seq x y z
N MET A 1 3.16 -18.38 -8.40
CA MET A 1 4.00 -17.19 -8.20
C MET A 1 5.33 -17.68 -7.66
N SER A 2 6.48 -17.24 -8.17
CA SER A 2 7.76 -17.65 -7.56
C SER A 2 7.81 -17.19 -6.09
N LYS A 3 8.13 -18.11 -5.16
CA LYS A 3 8.07 -17.86 -3.71
C LYS A 3 8.89 -16.63 -3.28
N ALA A 4 9.99 -16.38 -3.99
CA ALA A 4 10.84 -15.20 -3.76
C ALA A 4 10.12 -13.89 -4.13
N VAL A 5 9.49 -13.80 -5.29
CA VAL A 5 8.78 -12.59 -5.73
C VAL A 5 7.53 -12.36 -4.88
N GLY A 6 6.79 -13.43 -4.55
CA GLY A 6 5.67 -13.36 -3.61
C GLY A 6 6.09 -12.86 -2.23
N GLY A 7 7.28 -13.23 -1.76
CA GLY A 7 7.85 -12.73 -0.50
C GLY A 7 8.18 -11.24 -0.53
N VAL A 8 8.73 -10.74 -1.64
CA VAL A 8 9.01 -9.30 -1.80
C VAL A 8 7.72 -8.50 -1.83
N VAL A 9 6.70 -8.96 -2.57
CA VAL A 9 5.38 -8.31 -2.63
C VAL A 9 4.71 -8.30 -1.26
N ALA A 10 4.79 -9.39 -0.49
CA ALA A 10 4.27 -9.43 0.88
C ALA A 10 5.01 -8.45 1.80
N LEU A 11 6.34 -8.35 1.69
CA LEU A 11 7.15 -7.39 2.48
C LEU A 11 6.78 -5.94 2.15
N PHE A 12 6.63 -5.61 0.88
CA PHE A 12 6.16 -4.28 0.46
C PHE A 12 4.74 -4.00 0.94
N SER A 13 3.86 -4.99 0.93
CA SER A 13 2.50 -4.86 1.47
C SER A 13 2.51 -4.56 2.98
N ALA A 14 3.37 -5.24 3.74
CA ALA A 14 3.57 -4.96 5.16
C ALA A 14 4.10 -3.53 5.40
N ALA A 15 5.06 -3.08 4.58
CA ALA A 15 5.58 -1.72 4.67
C ALA A 15 4.49 -0.67 4.40
N VAL A 16 3.63 -0.89 3.40
CA VAL A 16 2.49 -0.01 3.09
C VAL A 16 1.50 0.06 4.26
N ILE A 17 1.22 -1.05 4.95
CA ILE A 17 0.40 -1.04 6.18
C ILE A 17 1.07 -0.18 7.25
N GLY A 18 2.38 -0.34 7.46
CA GLY A 18 3.14 0.48 8.39
C GLY A 18 3.03 1.97 8.07
N PHE A 19 3.23 2.35 6.81
CA PHE A 19 3.08 3.75 6.37
C PHE A 19 1.65 4.27 6.57
N ALA A 20 0.64 3.46 6.27
CA ALA A 20 -0.76 3.83 6.44
C ALA A 20 -1.11 4.12 7.91
N ILE A 21 -0.64 3.27 8.83
CA ILE A 21 -0.82 3.45 10.27
C ILE A 21 -0.09 4.73 10.72
N THR A 22 1.16 4.93 10.32
CA THR A 22 1.92 6.14 10.67
C THR A 22 1.23 7.40 10.18
N ILE A 23 0.70 7.42 8.95
CA ILE A 23 -0.07 8.54 8.41
C ILE A 23 -1.31 8.79 9.28
N ILE A 24 -2.05 7.74 9.65
CA ILE A 24 -3.22 7.88 10.52
C ILE A 24 -2.85 8.49 11.88
N VAL A 25 -1.80 7.99 12.53
CA VAL A 25 -1.37 8.49 13.85
C VAL A 25 -0.95 9.95 13.76
N LEU A 26 -0.10 10.31 12.78
CA LEU A 26 0.30 11.70 12.57
C LEU A 26 -0.90 12.60 12.27
N VAL A 27 -1.86 12.11 11.49
CA VAL A 27 -3.07 12.88 11.23
C VAL A 27 -3.90 13.03 12.51
N ALA A 28 -4.07 12.00 13.31
CA ALA A 28 -4.89 12.04 14.52
C ALA A 28 -4.28 12.90 15.63
N GLU A 29 -2.96 12.82 15.84
CA GLU A 29 -2.27 13.49 16.95
C GLU A 29 -1.85 14.91 16.59
N GLU A 30 -1.37 15.13 15.36
CA GLU A 30 -0.69 16.39 15.00
C GLU A 30 -1.52 17.27 14.06
N LEU A 31 -2.27 16.68 13.12
CA LEU A 31 -2.92 17.44 12.03
C LEU A 31 -4.43 17.56 12.19
N TRP A 32 -5.04 16.71 13.00
CA TRP A 32 -6.45 16.73 13.32
C TRP A 32 -6.65 16.21 14.76
N PRO A 33 -5.98 16.83 15.75
CA PRO A 33 -6.35 16.59 17.15
C PRO A 33 -7.83 16.93 17.24
N GLY A 34 -8.64 15.98 17.70
CA GLY A 34 -10.08 16.10 17.73
C GLY A 34 -10.56 17.40 18.41
N SER A 35 -11.85 17.69 18.35
CA SER A 35 -12.40 18.83 19.08
C SER A 35 -12.05 18.72 20.56
N GLY A 36 -11.32 19.69 21.11
CA GLY A 36 -10.76 19.54 22.44
C GLY A 36 -9.82 20.65 22.84
N TYR A 37 -9.51 20.64 24.14
CA TYR A 37 -8.59 21.54 24.79
C TYR A 37 -7.18 20.90 24.79
N TYR A 38 -6.17 21.62 24.30
CA TYR A 38 -4.78 21.21 24.40
C TYR A 38 -3.94 22.34 24.96
N ASP A 39 -3.02 22.00 25.86
CA ASP A 39 -2.08 22.94 26.42
C ASP A 39 -0.94 23.14 25.44
N ALA A 40 -0.71 24.39 25.05
CA ALA A 40 0.49 24.76 24.30
C ALA A 40 1.18 25.93 24.99
N CYS A 41 2.48 26.03 24.78
CA CYS A 41 3.28 27.15 25.23
C CYS A 41 3.86 27.84 24.00
N PHE A 42 3.65 29.14 23.93
CA PHE A 42 4.19 30.00 22.89
C PHE A 42 5.27 30.90 23.50
N THR A 43 6.44 30.97 22.88
CA THR A 43 7.49 31.92 23.27
C THR A 43 7.59 33.05 22.24
N ASP A 44 7.29 34.27 22.67
CA ASP A 44 7.46 35.47 21.85
C ASP A 44 8.92 35.96 21.91
N TYR A 45 9.66 35.75 20.82
CA TYR A 45 11.02 36.24 20.66
C TYR A 45 11.11 37.68 20.14
N SER A 46 9.97 38.32 19.80
CA SER A 46 9.96 39.71 19.30
C SER A 46 10.08 40.76 20.42
N VAL A 47 10.06 40.32 21.67
CA VAL A 47 10.23 41.14 22.88
C VAL A 47 11.41 40.61 23.69
N GLU A 48 12.20 41.51 24.27
CA GLU A 48 13.28 41.18 25.20
C GLU A 48 12.91 41.60 26.64
N PRO A 49 12.93 40.69 27.63
CA PRO A 49 13.20 39.25 27.49
C PRO A 49 12.05 38.50 26.79
N PRO A 50 12.33 37.34 26.16
CA PRO A 50 11.31 36.53 25.51
C PRO A 50 10.19 36.15 26.50
N ILE A 51 8.94 36.34 26.09
CA ILE A 51 7.79 36.05 26.95
C ILE A 51 7.21 34.70 26.54
N THR A 52 7.19 33.74 27.46
CA THR A 52 6.50 32.47 27.25
C THR A 52 5.09 32.54 27.83
N THR A 53 4.10 32.37 26.97
CA THR A 53 2.69 32.33 27.33
C THR A 53 2.18 30.91 27.12
N CYS A 54 1.82 30.24 28.20
CA CYS A 54 1.17 28.93 28.15
C CYS A 54 -0.33 29.10 28.34
N GLY A 55 -1.11 28.39 27.55
CA GLY A 55 -2.56 28.42 27.64
C GLY A 55 -3.17 27.11 27.17
N THR A 56 -4.41 26.90 27.59
CA THR A 56 -5.25 25.82 27.10
C THR A 56 -6.02 26.32 25.89
N TYR A 57 -5.76 25.74 24.73
CA TYR A 57 -6.34 26.15 23.45
C TYR A 57 -7.43 25.18 23.04
N TYR A 58 -8.55 25.72 22.56
CA TYR A 58 -9.63 24.92 22.02
C TYR A 58 -9.47 24.80 20.50
N SER A 59 -9.20 23.60 19.98
CA SER A 59 -9.46 23.29 18.57
C SER A 59 -10.91 22.89 18.46
N SER A 60 -11.62 23.47 17.51
CA SER A 60 -12.95 23.02 17.11
C SER A 60 -12.92 21.70 16.31
N GLY A 61 -11.80 20.96 16.33
CA GLY A 61 -11.62 19.75 15.54
C GLY A 61 -11.46 20.08 14.06
N ILE A 62 -10.75 21.16 13.74
CA ILE A 62 -10.49 21.56 12.36
C ILE A 62 -9.27 20.79 11.86
N CYS A 63 -9.40 20.21 10.67
CA CYS A 63 -8.30 19.57 9.97
C CYS A 63 -7.27 20.62 9.53
N LEU A 64 -6.02 20.46 9.96
CA LEU A 64 -4.90 21.34 9.64
C LEU A 64 -4.28 21.05 8.27
N MET A 65 -4.78 20.06 7.52
CA MET A 65 -4.47 19.84 6.10
C MET A 65 -5.77 19.97 5.30
N THR A 66 -6.17 21.19 4.94
CA THR A 66 -7.41 21.38 4.20
C THR A 66 -7.25 22.53 3.23
N ASN A 67 -7.78 22.36 2.04
CA ASN A 67 -8.20 23.47 1.19
C ASN A 67 -9.70 23.65 1.45
N ASN A 68 -10.25 24.86 1.32
CA ASN A 68 -11.67 25.17 1.54
C ASN A 68 -12.68 24.21 0.87
N SER A 69 -12.23 23.40 -0.10
CA SER A 69 -13.02 22.37 -0.78
C SER A 69 -12.74 20.92 -0.36
N VAL A 70 -11.60 20.62 0.29
CA VAL A 70 -11.14 19.24 0.55
C VAL A 70 -10.56 19.10 1.96
N ASN A 71 -11.20 18.27 2.79
CA ASN A 71 -10.69 17.87 4.10
C ASN A 71 -9.75 16.67 3.96
N ILE A 72 -8.44 16.92 3.94
CA ILE A 72 -7.44 15.89 3.68
C ILE A 72 -7.33 14.91 4.86
N CYS A 73 -7.57 15.37 6.09
CA CYS A 73 -7.53 14.52 7.28
C CYS A 73 -8.64 13.46 7.29
N ARG A 74 -9.82 13.75 6.72
CA ARG A 74 -10.85 12.73 6.49
C ARG A 74 -10.46 11.78 5.36
N TYR A 75 -9.92 12.35 4.29
CA TYR A 75 -9.50 11.57 3.14
C TYR A 75 -8.34 10.61 3.47
N SER A 76 -7.44 10.98 4.40
CA SER A 76 -6.35 10.11 4.85
C SER A 76 -6.85 8.86 5.55
N TYR A 77 -7.88 8.94 6.39
CA TYR A 77 -8.50 7.74 7.00
C TYR A 77 -9.09 6.81 5.94
N SER A 78 -9.81 7.37 4.95
CA SER A 78 -10.38 6.58 3.86
C SER A 78 -9.28 5.95 2.99
N ALA A 79 -8.24 6.71 2.66
CA ALA A 79 -7.10 6.23 1.86
C ALA A 79 -6.33 5.13 2.59
N ALA A 80 -6.05 5.33 3.87
CA ALA A 80 -5.36 4.35 4.70
C ALA A 80 -6.21 3.09 4.92
N GLY A 81 -7.52 3.20 5.16
CA GLY A 81 -8.41 2.04 5.30
C GLY A 81 -8.44 1.18 4.03
N ILE A 82 -8.58 1.82 2.86
CA ILE A 82 -8.54 1.13 1.55
C ILE A 82 -7.16 0.54 1.29
N GLY A 83 -6.09 1.30 1.59
CA GLY A 83 -4.71 0.87 1.43
C GLY A 83 -4.36 -0.34 2.31
N ILE A 84 -4.78 -0.33 3.58
CA ILE A 84 -4.59 -1.45 4.52
C ILE A 84 -5.37 -2.68 4.05
N PHE A 85 -6.62 -2.51 3.61
CA PHE A 85 -7.42 -3.63 3.10
C PHE A 85 -6.73 -4.29 1.90
N ALA A 86 -6.32 -3.51 0.90
CA ALA A 86 -5.64 -4.03 -0.28
C ALA A 86 -4.29 -4.69 0.08
N ALA A 87 -3.51 -4.07 0.97
CA ALA A 87 -2.26 -4.64 1.46
C ALA A 87 -2.46 -5.97 2.21
N ALA A 88 -3.51 -6.06 3.02
CA ALA A 88 -3.81 -7.27 3.79
C ALA A 88 -4.14 -8.44 2.87
N VAL A 89 -4.83 -8.17 1.75
CA VAL A 89 -5.05 -9.16 0.70
C VAL A 89 -3.71 -9.58 0.09
N THR A 90 -2.87 -8.63 -0.34
CA THR A 90 -1.58 -8.92 -0.97
C THR A 90 -0.52 -9.51 -0.03
N LEU A 91 -0.69 -9.46 1.30
CA LEU A 91 0.12 -10.26 2.23
C LEU A 91 -0.02 -11.76 1.97
N CYS A 92 -1.19 -12.20 1.49
CA CYS A 92 -1.44 -13.58 1.10
C CYS A 92 -1.02 -13.86 -0.35
N ALA A 93 -0.24 -12.98 -1.01
CA ALA A 93 0.11 -13.09 -2.43
C ALA A 93 0.80 -14.43 -2.78
N MET A 94 1.53 -15.04 -1.84
CA MET A 94 2.12 -16.37 -2.05
C MET A 94 1.08 -17.48 -2.29
N CYS A 95 -0.15 -17.29 -1.83
CA CYS A 95 -1.24 -18.25 -1.90
C CYS A 95 -2.34 -17.84 -2.89
N MET A 96 -2.18 -16.71 -3.58
CA MET A 96 -3.19 -16.16 -4.49
C MET A 96 -2.73 -16.22 -5.96
N PRO A 97 -3.68 -16.26 -6.91
CA PRO A 97 -3.37 -16.14 -8.33
C PRO A 97 -2.65 -14.82 -8.62
N ALA A 98 -1.63 -14.84 -9.47
CA ALA A 98 -0.85 -13.66 -9.83
C ALA A 98 -1.73 -12.50 -10.35
N ALA A 99 -2.80 -12.81 -11.09
CA ALA A 99 -3.78 -11.84 -11.56
C ALA A 99 -4.44 -11.05 -10.42
N VAL A 100 -4.77 -11.71 -9.30
CA VAL A 100 -5.35 -11.04 -8.12
C VAL A 100 -4.33 -10.10 -7.49
N SER A 101 -3.08 -10.54 -7.37
CA SER A 101 -1.99 -9.71 -6.84
C SER A 101 -1.72 -8.47 -7.71
N VAL A 102 -1.78 -8.60 -9.04
CA VAL A 102 -1.66 -7.47 -9.97
C VAL A 102 -2.81 -6.48 -9.79
N VAL A 103 -4.06 -6.96 -9.77
CA VAL A 103 -5.24 -6.10 -9.63
C VAL A 103 -5.22 -5.35 -8.29
N MET A 104 -4.89 -6.04 -7.19
CA MET A 104 -4.81 -5.42 -5.87
C MET A 104 -3.66 -4.42 -5.78
N SER A 105 -2.50 -4.72 -6.38
CA SER A 105 -1.37 -3.79 -6.43
C SER A 105 -1.71 -2.52 -7.23
N LEU A 106 -2.41 -2.66 -8.36
CA LEU A 106 -2.87 -1.52 -9.17
C LEU A 106 -3.90 -0.68 -8.42
N PHE A 107 -4.89 -1.34 -7.81
CA PHE A 107 -5.93 -0.68 -7.02
C PHE A 107 -5.31 0.14 -5.87
N GLN A 108 -4.34 -0.44 -5.18
CA GLN A 108 -3.62 0.22 -4.11
C GLN A 108 -2.77 1.40 -4.61
N ALA A 109 -2.04 1.22 -5.73
CA ALA A 109 -1.22 2.28 -6.32
C ALA A 109 -2.06 3.49 -6.76
N VAL A 110 -3.22 3.27 -7.38
CA VAL A 110 -4.13 4.35 -7.79
C VAL A 110 -4.61 5.15 -6.58
N TRP A 111 -4.93 4.46 -5.48
CA TRP A 111 -5.46 5.12 -4.30
C TRP A 111 -4.39 5.93 -3.54
N TRP A 112 -3.18 5.38 -3.40
CA TRP A 112 -2.06 6.13 -2.84
C TRP A 112 -1.60 7.27 -3.74
N LEU A 113 -1.70 7.13 -5.06
CA LEU A 113 -1.43 8.23 -5.99
C LEU A 113 -2.43 9.37 -5.80
N GLY A 114 -3.73 9.05 -5.74
CA GLY A 114 -4.78 10.03 -5.48
C GLY A 114 -4.58 10.74 -4.14
N TYR A 115 -4.21 9.99 -3.10
CA TYR A 115 -3.88 10.56 -1.79
C TYR A 115 -2.62 11.43 -1.83
N ALA A 116 -1.52 10.97 -2.45
CA ALA A 116 -0.27 11.71 -2.58
C ALA A 116 -0.45 13.04 -3.31
N ILE A 117 -1.21 13.05 -4.41
CA ILE A 117 -1.57 14.29 -5.11
C ILE A 117 -2.40 15.18 -4.19
N THR A 118 -3.37 14.60 -3.47
CA THR A 118 -4.26 15.37 -2.60
C THR A 118 -3.52 16.08 -1.47
N VAL A 119 -2.64 15.37 -0.75
CA VAL A 119 -1.80 15.95 0.31
C VAL A 119 -0.74 16.92 -0.23
N THR A 120 -0.39 16.84 -1.52
CA THR A 120 0.59 17.75 -2.12
C THR A 120 -0.07 19.04 -2.61
N VAL A 121 -1.23 18.94 -3.26
CA VAL A 121 -1.90 20.06 -3.95
C VAL A 121 -2.86 20.81 -3.04
N TYR A 122 -3.61 20.11 -2.19
CA TYR A 122 -4.68 20.71 -1.39
C TYR A 122 -4.28 20.95 0.07
N ASN A 123 -2.99 20.88 0.38
CA ASN A 123 -2.45 21.12 1.72
C ASN A 123 -2.27 22.61 1.99
N ASP A 124 -3.27 23.40 1.61
CA ASP A 124 -3.21 24.83 1.83
C ASP A 124 -3.12 25.14 3.31
N ASN A 125 -2.33 26.17 3.55
CA ASN A 125 -1.87 26.49 4.87
C ASN A 125 -3.05 27.09 5.64
N VAL A 126 -3.59 26.35 6.61
CA VAL A 126 -4.49 26.94 7.61
C VAL A 126 -3.76 27.86 8.59
N SER A 127 -2.55 28.32 8.24
CA SER A 127 -1.85 29.44 8.85
C SER A 127 -2.66 30.75 8.87
N ASN A 128 -3.85 30.79 8.26
CA ASN A 128 -4.78 31.91 8.38
C ASN A 128 -5.90 31.66 9.41
N MET A 129 -5.91 30.52 10.12
CA MET A 129 -6.69 30.39 11.34
C MET A 129 -6.02 31.21 12.42
N GLU A 130 -6.48 32.44 12.52
CA GLU A 130 -6.08 33.39 13.53
C GLU A 130 -6.73 33.00 14.86
N PHE A 131 -5.93 32.89 15.92
CA PHE A 131 -6.43 32.84 17.29
C PHE A 131 -6.09 34.15 17.98
N THR A 132 -7.07 34.71 18.69
CA THR A 132 -6.93 35.96 19.43
C THR A 132 -6.66 35.64 20.90
N LEU A 133 -5.49 36.03 21.40
CA LEU A 133 -5.16 35.98 22.83
C LEU A 133 -5.48 37.32 23.46
N ASP A 134 -6.39 37.36 24.43
CA ASP A 134 -6.54 38.55 25.28
C ASP A 134 -5.35 38.64 26.23
N THR A 135 -4.41 39.54 25.93
CA THR A 135 -3.31 39.86 26.84
C THR A 135 -3.61 41.17 27.58
N PRO A 136 -2.92 41.45 28.70
CA PRO A 136 -3.05 42.73 29.41
C PRO A 136 -2.75 43.97 28.54
N LYS A 137 -2.09 43.78 27.39
CA LYS A 137 -1.78 44.84 26.41
C LYS A 137 -2.75 44.90 25.23
N GLY A 138 -3.79 44.05 25.23
CA GLY A 138 -4.79 43.95 24.17
C GLY A 138 -4.85 42.57 23.50
N PRO A 139 -5.81 42.38 22.57
CA PRO A 139 -5.95 41.15 21.81
C PRO A 139 -4.76 40.98 20.84
N LEU A 140 -4.02 39.89 21.01
CA LEU A 140 -2.95 39.45 20.12
C LEU A 140 -3.49 38.37 19.20
N THR A 141 -3.75 38.74 17.95
CA THR A 141 -4.14 37.79 16.92
C THR A 141 -2.89 37.20 16.26
N ARG A 142 -2.69 35.89 16.40
CA ARG A 142 -1.62 35.18 15.68
C ARG A 142 -2.27 34.09 14.83
N ALA A 143 -1.76 33.96 13.61
CA ALA A 143 -1.87 32.74 12.85
C ALA A 143 -1.56 31.54 13.74
N PHE A 144 -2.33 30.45 13.63
CA PHE A 144 -2.02 29.13 14.20
C PHE A 144 -0.74 28.57 13.54
N GLY A 145 0.38 29.24 13.79
CA GLY A 145 1.73 28.89 13.41
C GLY A 145 2.36 28.10 14.53
N LEU A 146 1.77 26.95 14.87
CA LEU A 146 2.43 25.91 15.65
C LEU A 146 3.21 25.00 14.67
N PRO A 147 4.22 24.23 15.12
CA PRO A 147 5.28 23.60 14.31
C PRO A 147 4.83 22.49 13.32
N GLY A 148 3.56 22.44 12.92
CA GLY A 148 2.97 21.40 12.08
C GLY A 148 3.44 21.36 10.62
N GLY A 149 4.23 22.33 10.17
CA GLY A 149 4.83 22.30 8.83
C GLY A 149 5.70 21.06 8.60
N HIS A 150 6.43 20.61 9.62
CA HIS A 150 7.25 19.40 9.51
C HIS A 150 6.40 18.14 9.39
N TRP A 151 5.36 17.99 10.22
CA TRP A 151 4.45 16.84 10.18
C TRP A 151 3.72 16.68 8.85
N ARG A 152 3.32 17.80 8.23
CA ARG A 152 2.75 17.79 6.86
C ARG A 152 3.73 17.25 5.84
N ASN A 153 4.98 17.71 5.88
CA ASN A 153 6.02 17.23 4.96
C ASN A 153 6.29 15.74 5.17
N ILE A 154 6.24 15.24 6.42
CA ILE A 154 6.33 13.81 6.71
C ILE A 154 5.14 13.07 6.09
N VAL A 155 3.91 13.53 6.26
CA VAL A 155 2.72 12.89 5.66
C VAL A 155 2.81 12.87 4.13
N ILE A 156 3.25 13.96 3.50
CA ILE A 156 3.49 14.01 2.05
C ILE A 156 4.54 12.98 1.63
N ALA A 157 5.68 12.94 2.33
CA ALA A 157 6.74 11.99 2.04
C ALA A 157 6.29 10.53 2.20
N LEU A 158 5.54 10.23 3.27
CA LEU A 158 4.97 8.90 3.51
C LEU A 158 3.96 8.51 2.43
N ALA A 159 3.10 9.44 1.98
CA ALA A 159 2.13 9.19 0.92
C ALA A 159 2.82 8.85 -0.41
N TRP A 160 3.83 9.62 -0.81
CA TRP A 160 4.62 9.34 -2.02
C TRP A 160 5.43 8.05 -1.89
N THR A 161 5.96 7.75 -0.70
CA THR A 161 6.68 6.50 -0.44
C THR A 161 5.74 5.29 -0.54
N ALA A 162 4.54 5.37 0.06
CA ALA A 162 3.52 4.34 -0.07
C ALA A 162 3.14 4.11 -1.53
N PHE A 163 2.90 5.19 -2.29
CA PHE A 163 2.66 5.09 -3.73
C PHE A 163 3.80 4.40 -4.48
N ALA A 164 5.05 4.82 -4.26
CA ALA A 164 6.21 4.24 -4.94
C ALA A 164 6.36 2.74 -4.66
N VAL A 165 6.17 2.33 -3.39
CA VAL A 165 6.20 0.91 -3.00
C VAL A 165 5.08 0.13 -3.68
N CYS A 166 3.86 0.67 -3.74
CA CYS A 166 2.73 0.02 -4.44
C CYS A 166 2.99 -0.08 -5.96
N ALA A 167 3.52 0.98 -6.56
CA ALA A 167 3.84 1.02 -7.99
C ALA A 167 4.92 -0.02 -8.35
N LEU A 168 5.88 -0.29 -7.46
CA LEU A 168 6.88 -1.35 -7.64
C LEU A 168 6.28 -2.76 -7.50
N CYS A 169 5.19 -2.94 -6.76
CA CYS A 169 4.51 -4.24 -6.64
C CYS A 169 3.86 -4.69 -7.97
N VAL A 170 3.46 -3.74 -8.82
CA VAL A 170 2.82 -4.02 -10.12
C VAL A 170 3.72 -4.81 -11.07
N PRO A 171 4.92 -4.31 -11.48
CA PRO A 171 5.80 -5.05 -12.38
C PRO A 171 6.33 -6.35 -11.76
N LEU A 172 6.52 -6.39 -10.43
CA LEU A 172 6.89 -7.61 -9.73
C LEU A 172 5.80 -8.68 -9.83
N SER A 173 4.53 -8.29 -9.68
CA SER A 173 3.39 -9.18 -9.80
C SER A 173 3.20 -9.68 -11.25
N PHE A 174 3.44 -8.82 -12.25
CA PHE A 174 3.43 -9.23 -13.67
C PHE A 174 4.54 -10.23 -13.98
N LYS A 175 5.78 -9.96 -13.54
CA LYS A 175 6.91 -10.86 -13.76
C LYS A 175 6.63 -12.25 -13.17
N ALA A 176 6.07 -12.29 -11.96
CA ALA A 176 5.76 -13.56 -11.31
C ALA A 176 4.64 -14.34 -12.00
N GLY A 177 3.68 -13.66 -12.65
CA GLY A 177 2.63 -14.33 -13.43
C GLY A 177 3.16 -14.97 -14.72
N ASN A 178 4.16 -14.36 -15.36
CA ASN A 178 4.78 -14.93 -16.56
C ASN A 178 5.62 -16.17 -16.22
N GLU A 179 6.36 -16.15 -15.11
CA GLU A 179 7.15 -17.30 -14.65
C GLU A 179 6.28 -18.54 -14.36
N ASP A 180 5.07 -18.34 -13.84
CA ASP A 180 4.12 -19.46 -13.62
C ASP A 180 3.61 -20.06 -14.94
N SER A 181 3.30 -19.20 -15.92
CA SER A 181 2.78 -19.64 -17.21
C SER A 181 3.82 -20.42 -18.04
N GLU A 182 5.11 -20.18 -17.80
CA GLU A 182 6.21 -20.87 -18.47
C GLU A 182 6.56 -22.20 -17.76
N ALA A 183 6.33 -22.29 -16.45
CA ALA A 183 6.50 -23.52 -15.66
C ALA A 183 5.37 -24.55 -15.89
N ASP A 184 4.16 -24.08 -16.18
CA ASP A 184 2.99 -24.93 -16.49
C ASP A 184 2.82 -25.22 -18.00
N ALA A 185 3.71 -24.71 -18.86
CA ALA A 185 3.75 -25.17 -20.24
C ALA A 185 4.02 -26.68 -20.24
N PRO A 186 3.19 -27.51 -20.89
CA PRO A 186 3.44 -28.94 -20.94
C PRO A 186 4.82 -29.12 -21.55
N ARG A 187 5.77 -29.61 -20.75
CA ARG A 187 6.96 -30.26 -21.28
C ARG A 187 6.41 -31.38 -22.13
N GLU A 188 6.39 -31.18 -23.44
CA GLU A 188 6.30 -32.28 -24.38
C GLU A 188 7.39 -33.25 -23.94
N HIS A 189 6.95 -34.31 -23.27
CA HIS A 189 7.77 -35.47 -23.03
C HIS A 189 8.11 -35.97 -24.43
N GLU A 190 9.32 -35.66 -24.90
CA GLU A 190 10.14 -36.61 -25.63
C GLU A 190 10.31 -37.85 -24.73
N GLU A 191 9.22 -38.58 -24.49
CA GLU A 191 9.33 -40.01 -24.26
C GLU A 191 9.67 -40.60 -25.63
N GLU A 192 10.96 -40.67 -25.88
CA GLU A 192 11.53 -41.62 -26.83
C GLU A 192 11.11 -43.02 -26.33
N VAL A 193 9.94 -43.49 -26.78
CA VAL A 193 9.45 -44.84 -26.53
C VAL A 193 10.43 -45.80 -27.20
N LYS A 194 11.46 -46.19 -26.46
CA LYS A 194 12.25 -47.39 -26.76
C LYS A 194 11.32 -48.59 -26.64
N TYR A 195 10.69 -48.94 -27.76
CA TYR A 195 10.05 -50.24 -27.95
C TYR A 195 11.12 -51.32 -27.76
N LYS A 196 11.19 -51.88 -26.55
CA LYS A 196 11.84 -53.16 -26.32
C LYS A 196 10.94 -54.22 -26.95
N MET A 197 11.34 -54.74 -28.11
CA MET A 197 10.69 -55.91 -28.69
C MET A 197 10.73 -57.05 -27.66
N PRO A 198 9.59 -57.72 -27.38
CA PRO A 198 9.61 -58.95 -26.60
C PRO A 198 10.33 -60.03 -27.39
N ASP A 199 11.31 -60.68 -26.77
CA ASP A 199 12.00 -61.84 -27.33
C ASP A 199 10.96 -62.92 -27.68
N ALA A 200 10.93 -63.30 -28.95
CA ALA A 200 10.10 -64.38 -29.46
C ALA A 200 10.55 -65.71 -28.86
N PRO A 201 9.67 -66.51 -28.23
CA PRO A 201 10.01 -67.87 -27.86
C PRO A 201 10.10 -68.74 -29.12
N ALA A 202 11.31 -69.23 -29.41
CA ALA A 202 11.55 -70.29 -30.36
C ALA A 202 10.90 -71.59 -29.84
N GLY A 203 9.69 -71.89 -30.31
CA GLY A 203 8.94 -73.09 -29.97
C GLY A 203 8.28 -73.67 -31.20
N SER A 204 8.88 -74.72 -31.76
CA SER A 204 8.39 -75.50 -32.88
C SER A 204 6.99 -76.09 -32.62
N ILE A 205 6.02 -75.78 -33.48
CA ILE A 205 4.76 -76.52 -33.54
C ILE A 205 4.64 -77.07 -34.96
N GLY A 206 4.73 -78.40 -35.06
CA GLY A 206 4.59 -79.16 -36.28
C GLY A 206 3.17 -79.06 -36.85
N MET A 207 3.10 -78.89 -38.17
CA MET A 207 1.88 -79.01 -38.95
C MET A 207 1.46 -80.48 -39.07
N PRO A 208 0.16 -80.81 -38.94
CA PRO A 208 -0.43 -81.96 -39.61
C PRO A 208 -1.05 -81.57 -40.98
N PRO A 209 -1.05 -82.49 -41.96
CA PRO A 209 -1.47 -82.24 -43.35
C PRO A 209 -3.01 -82.14 -43.53
N PRO A 210 -3.47 -81.65 -44.70
CA PRO A 210 -4.86 -81.22 -44.90
C PRO A 210 -5.84 -82.39 -45.07
N ALA A 211 -7.00 -82.29 -44.42
CA ALA A 211 -8.13 -83.17 -44.67
C ALA A 211 -8.89 -82.70 -45.92
N ALA A 212 -9.12 -83.65 -46.84
CA ALA A 212 -9.87 -83.49 -48.07
C ALA A 212 -11.35 -83.20 -47.81
N ALA A 213 -11.92 -82.30 -48.59
CA ALA A 213 -13.36 -82.06 -48.68
C ALA A 213 -14.03 -83.20 -49.46
N VAL A 214 -15.06 -83.81 -48.86
CA VAL A 214 -16.04 -84.66 -49.51
C VAL A 214 -17.41 -84.12 -49.09
N VAL A 215 -18.08 -83.43 -50.02
CA VAL A 215 -19.46 -83.63 -50.54
C VAL A 215 -19.67 -82.59 -51.63
#